data_AF-A0A154IA95-F1
#
_entry.id   AF-A0A154IA95-F1
#
_cell.length_a   1.000
_cell.length_b   1.000
_cell.length_c   1.000
_cell.angle_alpha   90.00
_cell.angle_beta   90.00
_cell.angle_gamma   90.00
#
_symmetry.space_group_name_H-M   'P 1'
#
loop_
_entity.id
_entity.type
_entity.pdbx_description
1 polymer ?
#
loop_
_entity_poly.entity_id
_entity_poly.type
_entity_poly.pdbx_seq_one_letter_code
_entity_poly.pdbx_strand_id
1 'polypeptide(L)'
;MAILTGNSKEMEEQARNLSDGELTELAFMNDSPQALKARGELARRSVESGKAMLCWAKVAAWAGIVAAVLAAVAIIITIVTAT
;
A
#
# COMPACT_ATOMS: atom_id res chain seq x y z
N MET A 1 -17.66 6.93 17.78
CA MET A 1 -17.63 5.45 17.75
C MET A 1 -18.58 5.01 16.65
N ALA A 2 -18.05 4.64 15.48
CA ALA A 2 -18.87 4.18 14.37
C ALA A 2 -19.37 2.76 14.68
N ILE A 3 -20.69 2.56 14.72
CA ILE A 3 -21.30 1.26 14.97
C ILE A 3 -21.80 0.74 13.62
N LEU A 4 -21.27 -0.40 13.17
CA LEU A 4 -21.72 -1.04 11.94
C LEU A 4 -23.07 -1.73 12.19
N THR A 5 -24.15 -1.22 11.62
CA THR A 5 -25.51 -1.73 11.87
C THR A 5 -26.18 -2.22 10.58
N GLY A 6 -26.99 -3.27 10.67
CA GLY A 6 -27.78 -3.78 9.54
C GLY A 6 -27.44 -5.21 9.17
N ASN A 7 -27.79 -5.61 7.96
CA ASN A 7 -27.46 -6.92 7.41
C ASN A 7 -25.96 -7.02 7.04
N SER A 8 -25.45 -8.24 6.86
CA SER A 8 -24.03 -8.51 6.56
C SER A 8 -23.46 -7.69 5.38
N LYS A 9 -24.25 -7.42 4.33
CA LYS A 9 -23.83 -6.59 3.18
C LYS A 9 -23.80 -5.11 3.53
N GLU A 10 -24.80 -4.61 4.25
CA GLU A 10 -24.86 -3.21 4.70
C GLU A 10 -23.68 -2.88 5.62
N MET A 11 -23.28 -3.83 6.48
CA MET A 11 -22.12 -3.69 7.35
C MET A 11 -20.79 -3.67 6.58
N GLU A 12 -20.67 -4.46 5.50
CA GLU A 12 -19.49 -4.41 4.61
C GLU A 12 -19.39 -3.08 3.85
N GLU A 13 -20.52 -2.53 3.43
CA GLU A 13 -20.56 -1.26 2.69
C GLU A 13 -20.25 -0.08 3.61
N GLN A 14 -20.77 -0.09 4.84
CA GLN A 14 -20.40 0.87 5.88
C GLN A 14 -18.91 0.75 6.24
N ALA A 15 -18.37 -0.46 6.38
CA ALA A 15 -16.94 -0.67 6.62
C ALA A 15 -16.07 -0.12 5.49
N ARG A 16 -16.54 -0.20 4.24
CA ARG A 16 -15.85 0.37 3.07
C ARG A 16 -15.73 1.89 3.12
N ASN A 17 -16.70 2.56 3.74
CA ASN A 17 -16.72 4.02 3.86
C ASN A 17 -15.97 4.54 5.09
N LEU A 18 -15.51 3.65 5.98
CA LEU A 18 -14.73 4.03 7.16
C LEU A 18 -13.25 4.27 6.85
N SER A 19 -12.65 5.14 7.65
CA SER A 19 -11.21 5.37 7.65
C SER A 19 -10.44 4.18 8.22
N ASP A 20 -9.18 4.01 7.83
CA ASP A 20 -8.33 2.90 8.32
C ASP A 20 -8.16 2.94 9.85
N GLY A 21 -8.18 4.14 10.45
CA GLY A 21 -8.13 4.32 11.90
C GLY A 21 -9.37 3.77 12.60
N GLU A 22 -10.56 4.09 12.09
CA GLU A 22 -11.84 3.59 12.64
C GLU A 22 -12.00 2.10 12.40
N LEU A 23 -11.58 1.59 11.24
CA LEU A 23 -11.56 0.15 10.95
C LEU A 23 -10.62 -0.60 11.90
N THR A 24 -9.49 -0.01 12.26
CA THR A 24 -8.54 -0.61 13.21
C THR A 24 -9.15 -0.64 14.61
N GLU A 25 -9.79 0.44 15.05
CA GLU A 25 -10.49 0.48 16.35
C GLU A 25 -11.58 -0.60 16.41
N LEU A 26 -12.41 -0.73 15.38
CA LEU A 26 -13.43 -1.78 15.25
C LEU A 26 -12.83 -3.19 15.19
N ALA A 27 -11.70 -3.38 14.51
CA ALA A 27 -11.01 -4.66 14.41
C ALA A 27 -10.42 -5.16 15.74
N PHE A 28 -10.20 -4.27 16.71
CA PHE A 28 -9.70 -4.59 18.05
C PHE A 28 -10.78 -4.55 19.14
N MET A 29 -11.97 -4.01 18.86
CA MET A 29 -13.12 -4.02 19.77
C MET A 29 -13.89 -5.35 19.70
N ASN A 30 -13.43 -6.36 20.47
CA ASN A 30 -14.04 -7.69 20.66
C ASN A 30 -14.25 -8.52 19.36
N ASP A 31 -14.34 -9.85 19.49
CA ASP A 31 -14.61 -10.77 18.36
C ASP A 31 -16.08 -10.71 17.91
N SER A 32 -16.55 -9.52 17.59
CA SER A 32 -17.87 -9.29 17.01
C SER A 32 -17.84 -9.51 15.49
N PRO A 33 -18.99 -9.80 14.86
CA PRO A 33 -19.08 -9.86 13.39
C PRO A 33 -18.58 -8.57 12.71
N GLN A 34 -18.71 -7.43 13.39
CA GLN A 34 -18.22 -6.11 12.95
C GLN A 34 -16.69 -6.08 12.87
N ALA A 35 -16.01 -6.61 13.89
CA ALA A 35 -14.55 -6.70 13.93
C ALA A 35 -13.99 -7.61 12.83
N LEU A 36 -14.65 -8.74 12.55
CA LEU A 36 -14.27 -9.64 11.45
C LEU A 36 -14.40 -8.96 10.07
N LYS A 37 -15.47 -8.19 9.85
CA LYS A 37 -15.64 -7.42 8.60
C LYS A 37 -14.62 -6.30 8.48
N ALA A 38 -14.32 -5.59 9.57
CA ALA A 38 -13.30 -4.54 9.59
C ALA A 38 -11.89 -5.09 9.30
N ARG A 39 -11.52 -6.23 9.90
CA ARG A 39 -10.26 -6.94 9.59
C ARG A 39 -10.19 -7.40 8.13
N GLY A 40 -11.30 -7.90 7.59
CA GLY A 40 -11.39 -8.31 6.19
C GLY A 40 -11.13 -7.15 5.22
N GLU A 41 -11.70 -5.97 5.49
CA GLU A 41 -11.49 -4.79 4.65
C GLU A 41 -10.08 -4.21 4.80
N LEU A 42 -9.52 -4.19 6.02
CA LEU A 42 -8.11 -3.83 6.25
C LEU A 42 -7.16 -4.75 5.49
N ALA A 43 -7.40 -6.06 5.49
CA ALA A 43 -6.61 -7.03 4.75
C ALA A 43 -6.73 -6.83 3.22
N ARG A 44 -7.94 -6.52 2.74
CA ARG A 44 -8.16 -6.20 1.31
C ARG A 44 -7.35 -4.96 0.90
N ARG A 45 -7.42 -3.89 1.70
CA ARG A 45 -6.66 -2.64 1.48
C ARG A 45 -5.15 -2.87 1.55
N SER A 46 -4.66 -3.69 2.48
CA SER A 46 -3.23 -4.00 2.59
C SER A 46 -2.68 -4.80 1.41
N VAL A 47 -3.49 -5.70 0.83
CA VAL A 47 -3.11 -6.44 -0.38
C VAL A 47 -3.05 -5.51 -1.60
N GLU A 48 -4.01 -4.59 -1.71
CA GLU A 48 -4.06 -3.61 -2.80
C GLU A 48 -2.90 -2.62 -2.73
N SER A 49 -2.61 -2.09 -1.53
CA SER A 49 -1.44 -1.23 -1.30
C SER A 49 -0.11 -1.98 -1.50
N GLY A 50 -0.03 -3.25 -1.09
CA GLY A 50 1.13 -4.10 -1.35
C GLY A 50 1.43 -4.30 -2.83
N LYS A 51 0.40 -4.49 -3.67
CA LYS A 51 0.56 -4.56 -5.14
C LYS A 51 1.06 -3.25 -5.73
N ALA A 52 0.51 -2.11 -5.29
CA ALA A 52 0.97 -0.80 -5.72
C ALA A 52 2.44 -0.58 -5.32
N MET A 53 2.80 -0.88 -4.07
CA MET A 53 4.16 -0.77 -3.56
C MET A 53 5.16 -1.61 -4.36
N LEU A 54 4.80 -2.85 -4.72
CA LEU A 54 5.65 -3.70 -5.57
C LEU A 54 5.83 -3.13 -6.99
N CYS A 55 4.80 -2.48 -7.54
CA CYS A 55 4.89 -1.80 -8.83
C CYS A 55 5.89 -0.63 -8.75
N TRP A 56 5.73 0.23 -7.75
CA TRP A 56 6.66 1.35 -7.52
C TRP A 56 8.09 0.87 -7.22
N ALA A 57 8.25 -0.23 -6.47
CA ALA A 57 9.56 -0.82 -6.20
C ALA A 57 10.24 -1.32 -7.48
N LYS A 58 9.51 -1.94 -8.41
CA LYS A 58 10.03 -2.31 -9.73
C LYS A 58 10.48 -1.09 -10.52
N VAL A 59 9.67 -0.04 -10.56
CA VAL A 59 10.02 1.22 -11.25
C VAL A 59 11.29 1.84 -10.65
N ALA A 60 11.38 1.90 -9.32
CA ALA A 60 12.54 2.42 -8.61
C ALA A 60 13.81 1.60 -8.89
N ALA A 61 13.69 0.26 -8.96
CA ALA A 61 14.81 -0.61 -9.30
C ALA A 61 15.34 -0.34 -10.72
N TRP A 62 14.45 -0.21 -11.71
CA TRP A 62 14.85 0.14 -13.08
C TRP A 62 15.48 1.53 -13.16
N ALA A 63 14.90 2.53 -12.48
CA ALA A 63 15.46 3.86 -12.42
C ALA A 63 16.87 3.88 -11.81
N GLY A 64 17.10 3.08 -10.76
CA GLY A 64 18.42 2.91 -10.14
C GLY A 64 19.46 2.31 -11.10
N ILE A 65 19.08 1.28 -11.87
CA ILE A 65 19.97 0.67 -12.87
C ILE A 65 20.35 1.70 -13.94
N VAL A 66 19.37 2.43 -14.48
CA VAL A 66 19.62 3.45 -15.52
C VAL A 66 20.53 4.55 -14.98
N ALA A 67 20.30 5.03 -13.75
CA ALA A 67 21.13 6.03 -13.12
C ALA A 67 22.58 5.56 -12.95
N ALA A 68 22.79 4.31 -12.52
CA ALA A 68 24.13 3.74 -12.36
C ALA A 68 24.88 3.64 -13.71
N VAL A 69 24.19 3.22 -14.77
CA VAL A 69 24.75 3.15 -16.12
C VAL A 69 25.14 4.54 -16.63
N LEU A 70 24.24 5.53 -16.47
CA LEU A 70 24.52 6.91 -16.87
C LEU A 70 25.71 7.50 -16.11
N ALA A 71 25.82 7.23 -14.80
CA ALA A 71 26.96 7.67 -14.00
C ALA A 71 28.27 7.04 -14.50
N ALA A 72 28.27 5.73 -14.81
CA ALA A 72 29.45 5.06 -15.36
C ALA A 72 29.86 5.65 -16.73
N VAL A 73 28.90 5.90 -17.61
CA VAL A 73 29.15 6.53 -18.92
C VAL A 73 29.72 7.95 -18.75
N ALA A 74 29.13 8.75 -17.85
CA ALA A 74 29.61 10.10 -17.58
C ALA A 74 31.07 10.10 -17.08
N ILE A 75 31.42 9.16 -16.20
CA ILE A 75 32.80 8.97 -15.73
C ILE A 75 33.74 8.65 -16.90
N ILE A 76 33.37 7.71 -17.77
CA ILE A 76 34.18 7.32 -18.94
C ILE A 76 34.40 8.51 -19.88
N ILE A 77 33.35 9.26 -20.21
CA ILE A 77 33.44 10.46 -21.05
C ILE A 77 34.39 11.47 -20.43
N THR A 78 34.28 11.70 -19.12
CA THR A 78 35.15 12.63 -18.38
C THR A 78 36.62 12.20 -18.48
N ILE A 79 36.91 10.91 -18.32
CA ILE A 79 38.28 10.38 -18.43
C ILE A 79 38.83 10.57 -19.85
N VAL A 80 38.05 10.21 -20.89
CA VAL A 80 38.47 10.29 -22.30
C VAL A 80 38.66 11.73 -22.78
N THR A 81 37.88 12.68 -22.26
CA THR A 81 38.01 14.10 -22.63
C THR A 81 39.08 14.83 -21.83
N ALA A 82 39.52 14.28 -20.69
CA ALA A 82 40.61 14.83 -19.89
C ALA A 82 42.00 14.35 -20.32
N THR A 83 42.08 13.29 -21.14
CA THR A 83 43.31 12.81 -21.81
C THR A 83 43.50 13.45 -23.18
#